data_AF-A0AA39A7H2-F1
#
_entry.id   AF-A0AA39A7H2-F1
#
_cell.length_a   1.000
_cell.length_b   1.000
_cell.length_c   1.000
_cell.angle_alpha   90.00
_cell.angle_beta   90.00
_cell.angle_gamma   90.00
#
_symmetry.space_group_name_H-M   'P 1'
#
loop_
_entity.id
_entity.type
_entity.pdbx_description
1 polymer ?
#
loop_
_entity_poly.entity_id
_entity_poly.type
_entity_poly.pdbx_seq_one_letter_code
_entity_poly.pdbx_strand_id
1 'polypeptide(L)'
;MARATRVFLLLLLVLLSSPSPSFSLYEDQVGLMDWHQQYIGKVKHAVFHTQKAGRKRVVVSTEENVIASLDLRRGDIFWRHVLGPNDAVDEIDIALGKYVITLSSEGSILRAWNLPDGQMVWESFLQGPKPSKSLLSVPANMKIDKDNVIFVFGKGCLHAVSSIDGEVLWKKDFADERFENFEILLGQLFLRLSCD
;
A
#
# COMPACT_ATOMS: atom_id res chain seq x y z
N MET A 1 -59.64 30.40 -28.68
CA MET A 1 -58.29 31.00 -28.50
C MET A 1 -57.55 30.48 -27.26
N ALA A 2 -58.13 30.49 -26.05
CA ALA A 2 -57.46 30.06 -24.81
C ALA A 2 -56.92 28.61 -24.77
N ARG A 3 -57.55 27.66 -25.49
CA ARG A 3 -57.12 26.26 -25.54
C ARG A 3 -55.83 26.07 -26.35
N ALA A 4 -55.66 26.85 -27.43
CA ALA A 4 -54.47 26.82 -28.27
C ALA A 4 -53.26 27.45 -27.56
N THR A 5 -53.45 28.53 -26.81
CA THR A 5 -52.39 29.16 -26.00
C THR A 5 -51.89 28.25 -24.88
N ARG A 6 -52.78 27.46 -24.25
CA ARG A 6 -52.38 26.48 -23.23
C ARG A 6 -51.59 25.31 -23.82
N VAL A 7 -51.97 24.81 -24.99
CA VAL A 7 -51.22 23.76 -25.70
C VAL A 7 -49.85 24.27 -26.14
N PHE A 8 -49.78 25.51 -26.63
CA PHE A 8 -48.52 26.16 -27.00
C PHE A 8 -47.59 26.34 -25.78
N LEU A 9 -48.13 26.79 -24.64
CA LEU A 9 -47.37 26.90 -23.39
C LEU A 9 -46.85 25.56 -22.88
N LEU A 10 -47.64 24.48 -22.98
CA LEU A 10 -47.22 23.13 -22.59
C LEU A 10 -46.11 22.59 -23.49
N LEU A 11 -46.20 22.80 -24.81
CA LEU A 11 -45.14 22.44 -25.75
C LEU A 11 -43.83 23.20 -25.45
N LEU A 12 -43.93 24.51 -25.18
CA LEU A 12 -42.78 25.32 -24.80
C LEU A 12 -42.11 24.81 -23.52
N LEU A 13 -42.91 24.45 -22.51
CA LEU A 13 -42.42 23.92 -21.24
C LEU A 13 -41.73 22.57 -21.41
N VAL A 14 -42.25 21.69 -22.27
CA VAL A 14 -41.63 20.40 -22.61
C VAL A 14 -40.27 20.60 -23.29
N LEU A 15 -40.20 21.51 -24.27
CA LEU A 15 -38.95 21.87 -24.96
C LEU A 15 -37.91 22.51 -24.02
N LEU A 16 -38.35 23.32 -23.05
CA LEU A 16 -37.46 23.91 -22.04
C LEU A 16 -37.01 22.90 -20.96
N SER A 17 -37.75 21.81 -20.79
CA SER A 17 -37.46 20.75 -19.80
C SER A 17 -36.61 19.59 -20.33
N SER A 18 -36.30 19.56 -21.63
CA SER A 18 -35.43 18.51 -22.17
C SER A 18 -34.03 18.66 -21.57
N PRO A 19 -33.45 17.60 -20.98
CA PRO A 19 -32.09 17.67 -20.48
C PRO A 19 -31.15 18.03 -21.63
N SER A 20 -30.25 18.98 -21.40
CA SER A 20 -29.24 19.36 -22.37
C SER A 20 -28.47 18.11 -22.84
N PRO A 21 -28.23 17.93 -24.15
CA PRO A 21 -27.43 16.80 -24.61
C PRO A 21 -26.06 16.89 -23.95
N SER A 22 -25.69 15.85 -23.18
CA SER A 22 -24.35 15.73 -22.64
C SER A 22 -23.41 15.40 -23.80
N PHE A 23 -22.42 16.25 -24.05
CA PHE A 23 -21.36 15.94 -24.99
C PHE A 23 -20.53 14.79 -24.42
N SER A 24 -20.76 13.58 -24.95
CA SER A 24 -19.92 12.41 -24.70
C SER A 24 -18.91 12.27 -25.84
N LEU A 25 -17.75 11.68 -25.55
CA LEU A 25 -16.72 11.42 -26.54
C LEU A 25 -17.18 10.24 -27.42
N TYR A 26 -17.05 10.36 -28.73
CA TYR A 26 -17.32 9.24 -29.64
C TYR A 26 -16.23 8.18 -29.50
N GLU A 27 -16.58 6.91 -29.72
CA GLU A 27 -15.64 5.78 -29.62
C GLU A 27 -14.41 5.96 -30.52
N ASP A 28 -14.61 6.51 -31.72
CA ASP A 28 -13.55 6.77 -32.70
C ASP A 28 -12.61 7.89 -32.28
N GLN A 29 -12.91 8.65 -31.23
CA GLN A 29 -12.09 9.76 -30.73
C GLN A 29 -11.20 9.35 -29.55
N VAL A 30 -11.44 8.19 -28.92
CA VAL A 30 -10.70 7.74 -27.74
C VAL A 30 -9.23 7.45 -28.11
N GLY A 31 -8.29 8.11 -27.43
CA GLY A 31 -6.85 7.89 -27.60
C GLY A 31 -6.21 8.55 -28.82
N LEU A 32 -6.97 9.31 -29.63
CA LEU A 32 -6.41 10.14 -30.72
C LEU A 32 -5.88 11.48 -30.20
N MET A 33 -6.62 12.11 -29.30
CA MET A 33 -6.31 13.45 -28.75
C MET A 33 -5.95 13.41 -27.26
N ASP A 34 -6.27 12.30 -26.58
CA ASP A 34 -6.10 12.15 -25.14
C ASP A 34 -4.80 11.40 -24.83
N TRP A 35 -4.01 11.96 -23.93
CA TRP A 35 -2.85 11.29 -23.34
C TRP A 35 -3.06 11.16 -21.83
N HIS A 36 -2.61 10.04 -21.26
CA HIS A 36 -2.67 9.80 -19.82
C HIS A 36 -1.31 9.32 -19.33
N GLN A 37 -0.69 10.12 -18.46
CA GLN A 37 0.57 9.76 -17.82
C GLN A 37 0.34 9.54 -16.33
N GLN A 38 0.71 8.36 -15.87
CA GLN A 38 0.58 7.97 -14.48
C GLN A 38 1.87 8.24 -13.71
N TYR A 39 1.73 8.86 -12.55
CA TYR A 39 2.82 9.15 -11.64
C TYR A 39 2.55 8.54 -10.28
N ILE A 40 3.63 8.30 -9.53
CA ILE A 40 3.61 7.69 -8.19
C ILE A 40 3.92 8.70 -7.07
N GLY A 41 4.45 9.88 -7.41
CA GLY A 41 4.89 10.89 -6.44
C GLY A 41 6.35 10.69 -5.99
N LYS A 42 6.71 11.34 -4.87
CA LYS A 42 8.08 11.32 -4.33
C LYS A 42 8.34 10.03 -3.54
N VAL A 43 9.34 9.27 -3.95
CA VAL A 43 9.70 7.99 -3.32
C VAL A 43 10.30 8.20 -1.93
N LYS A 44 9.77 7.46 -0.94
CA LYS A 44 10.25 7.40 0.44
C LYS A 44 11.13 6.18 0.67
N HIS A 45 10.66 5.01 0.24
CA HIS A 45 11.40 3.75 0.31
C HIS A 45 11.36 3.00 -1.02
N ALA A 46 12.43 2.26 -1.31
CA ALA A 46 12.53 1.43 -2.51
C ALA A 46 13.19 0.09 -2.17
N VAL A 47 12.55 -1.01 -2.55
CA VAL A 47 13.02 -2.38 -2.32
C VAL A 47 13.21 -3.05 -3.66
N PHE A 48 14.44 -3.50 -3.91
CA PHE A 48 14.83 -4.09 -5.19
C PHE A 48 14.64 -5.60 -5.15
N HIS A 49 13.79 -6.12 -6.02
CA HIS A 49 13.62 -7.55 -6.20
C HIS A 49 14.33 -8.02 -7.45
N THR A 50 15.37 -8.83 -7.27
CA THR A 50 16.10 -9.45 -8.37
C THR A 50 15.91 -10.97 -8.32
N GLN A 51 14.93 -11.46 -9.07
CA GLN A 51 14.78 -12.90 -9.27
C GLN A 51 15.87 -13.40 -10.23
N LYS A 52 16.43 -14.58 -9.94
CA LYS A 52 17.44 -15.26 -10.79
C LYS A 52 16.96 -15.47 -12.23
N ALA A 53 15.63 -15.48 -12.47
CA ALA A 53 14.99 -15.73 -13.77
C ALA A 53 14.60 -14.46 -14.57
N GLY A 54 15.10 -13.26 -14.21
CA GLY A 54 15.20 -12.13 -15.15
C GLY A 54 14.11 -11.05 -15.09
N ARG A 55 13.00 -11.24 -14.37
CA ARG A 55 12.09 -10.12 -14.03
C ARG A 55 12.70 -9.31 -12.89
N LYS A 56 13.35 -8.21 -13.24
CA LYS A 56 13.85 -7.23 -12.29
C LYS A 56 12.73 -6.24 -11.99
N ARG A 57 12.29 -6.18 -10.73
CA ARG A 57 11.26 -5.24 -10.29
C ARG A 57 11.77 -4.43 -9.11
N VAL A 58 11.31 -3.20 -9.01
CA VAL A 58 11.47 -2.41 -7.79
C VAL A 58 10.09 -2.12 -7.23
N VAL A 59 9.94 -2.29 -5.93
CA VAL A 59 8.73 -1.90 -5.22
C VAL A 59 9.03 -0.63 -4.47
N VAL A 60 8.16 0.34 -4.57
CA VAL A 60 8.35 1.68 -4.01
C VAL A 60 7.16 2.08 -3.16
N SER A 61 7.44 2.77 -2.07
CA SER A 61 6.44 3.53 -1.31
C SER A 61 6.75 5.02 -1.43
N THR A 62 5.71 5.85 -1.51
CA THR A 62 5.85 7.30 -1.72
C THR A 62 5.23 8.11 -0.60
N GLU A 63 5.57 9.39 -0.53
CA GLU A 63 5.01 10.36 0.44
C GLU A 63 3.50 10.60 0.22
N GLU A 64 2.99 10.30 -0.98
CA GLU A 64 1.56 10.40 -1.34
C GLU A 64 0.77 9.13 -0.99
N ASN A 65 1.30 8.30 -0.07
CA ASN A 65 0.74 7.02 0.34
C ASN A 65 0.48 6.05 -0.84
N VAL A 66 1.33 6.12 -1.87
CA VAL A 66 1.25 5.22 -3.03
C VAL A 66 2.24 4.07 -2.86
N ILE A 67 1.78 2.86 -3.10
CA ILE A 67 2.63 1.67 -3.25
C ILE A 67 2.58 1.27 -4.72
N ALA A 68 3.74 1.08 -5.33
CA ALA A 68 3.81 0.65 -6.72
C ALA A 68 4.92 -0.37 -6.96
N SER A 69 4.70 -1.24 -7.93
CA SER A 69 5.77 -2.07 -8.50
C SER A 69 6.10 -1.57 -9.89
N LEU A 70 7.39 -1.35 -10.14
CA LEU A 70 7.92 -0.81 -11.38
C LEU A 70 8.86 -1.80 -12.05
N ASP A 71 8.89 -1.78 -13.38
CA ASP A 71 9.91 -2.46 -14.18
C ASP A 71 11.23 -1.70 -14.08
N LEU A 72 12.28 -2.38 -13.59
CA LEU A 72 13.63 -1.82 -13.52
C LEU A 72 14.25 -1.54 -14.89
N ARG A 73 13.73 -2.12 -15.98
CA ARG A 73 14.25 -1.94 -17.33
C ARG A 73 13.61 -0.76 -18.06
N ARG A 74 12.27 -0.67 -18.01
CA ARG A 74 11.49 0.29 -18.81
C ARG A 74 10.91 1.44 -17.97
N GLY A 75 10.79 1.26 -16.65
CA GLY A 75 10.08 2.19 -15.78
C GLY A 75 8.55 2.04 -15.83
N ASP A 76 8.04 1.03 -16.54
CA ASP A 76 6.61 0.74 -16.62
C ASP A 76 6.06 0.38 -15.24
N ILE A 77 4.84 0.83 -14.94
CA ILE A 77 4.14 0.50 -13.70
C ILE A 77 3.42 -0.84 -13.90
N PHE A 78 3.77 -1.86 -13.13
CA PHE A 78 3.05 -3.14 -13.15
C PHE A 78 1.70 -3.03 -12.43
N TRP A 79 1.72 -2.41 -11.26
CA TRP A 79 0.55 -2.15 -10.44
C TRP A 79 0.84 -0.98 -9.52
N ARG A 80 -0.23 -0.29 -9.10
CA ARG A 80 -0.20 0.88 -8.24
C ARG A 80 -1.43 0.87 -7.34
N HIS A 81 -1.20 1.10 -6.05
CA HIS A 81 -2.24 1.29 -5.04
C HIS A 81 -2.06 2.64 -4.37
N VAL A 82 -3.16 3.39 -4.29
CA VAL A 82 -3.21 4.66 -3.55
C VAL A 82 -3.94 4.38 -2.26
N LEU A 83 -3.23 4.47 -1.14
CA LEU A 83 -3.83 4.29 0.18
C LEU A 83 -4.50 5.58 0.65
N GLY A 84 -5.29 5.48 1.73
CA GLY A 84 -5.96 6.62 2.32
C GLY A 84 -4.97 7.66 2.88
N PRO A 85 -5.41 8.92 3.09
CA PRO A 85 -4.53 9.98 3.61
C PRO A 85 -4.02 9.70 5.03
N ASN A 86 -4.75 8.92 5.83
CA ASN A 86 -4.38 8.56 7.21
C ASN A 86 -3.53 7.27 7.29
N ASP A 87 -3.16 6.71 6.13
CA ASP A 87 -2.54 5.40 6.00
C ASP A 87 -1.13 5.54 5.42
N ALA A 88 -0.33 6.37 6.09
CA ALA A 88 1.04 6.63 5.68
C ALA A 88 1.88 5.37 5.79
N VAL A 89 2.59 5.03 4.71
CA VAL A 89 3.47 3.87 4.68
C VAL A 89 4.77 4.23 5.37
N ASP A 90 5.07 3.54 6.46
CA ASP A 90 6.27 3.76 7.25
C ASP A 90 7.44 2.95 6.72
N GLU A 91 7.18 1.69 6.37
CA GLU A 91 8.22 0.77 5.93
C GLU A 91 7.65 -0.28 4.97
N ILE A 92 8.54 -0.81 4.13
CA ILE A 92 8.20 -1.77 3.08
C ILE A 92 9.35 -2.75 2.90
N ASP A 93 9.02 -4.02 2.75
CA ASP A 93 10.00 -5.08 2.51
C ASP A 93 9.38 -6.23 1.70
N ILE A 94 10.17 -7.22 1.28
CA ILE A 94 9.73 -8.36 0.48
C ILE A 94 9.94 -9.66 1.26
N ALA A 95 8.83 -10.33 1.58
CA ALA A 95 8.82 -11.65 2.20
C ALA A 95 8.76 -12.77 1.15
N LEU A 96 9.56 -13.83 1.39
CA LEU A 96 9.57 -15.07 0.60
C LEU A 96 9.83 -14.87 -0.91
N GLY A 97 10.29 -13.68 -1.31
CA GLY A 97 10.41 -13.28 -2.71
C GLY A 97 9.10 -13.27 -3.50
N LYS A 98 7.95 -13.35 -2.81
CA LYS A 98 6.60 -13.47 -3.39
C LYS A 98 5.66 -12.39 -2.88
N TYR A 99 5.80 -11.96 -1.64
CA TYR A 99 4.91 -11.01 -1.00
C TYR A 99 5.62 -9.71 -0.71
N VAL A 100 4.98 -8.60 -1.03
CA VAL A 100 5.38 -7.28 -0.55
C VAL A 100 4.70 -7.07 0.79
N ILE A 101 5.48 -6.80 1.83
CA ILE A 101 4.97 -6.48 3.15
C ILE A 101 5.07 -4.97 3.34
N THR A 102 3.97 -4.35 3.75
CA THR A 102 3.94 -2.92 4.06
C THR A 102 3.46 -2.71 5.48
N LEU A 103 4.18 -1.86 6.20
CA LEU A 103 3.80 -1.39 7.52
C LEU A 103 3.34 0.06 7.41
N SER A 104 2.15 0.35 7.90
CA SER A 104 1.55 1.68 7.79
C SER A 104 0.91 2.15 9.09
N SER A 105 0.62 3.46 9.10
CA SER A 105 -0.06 4.16 10.19
C SER A 105 0.65 3.96 11.55
N GLU A 106 1.94 4.29 11.57
CA GLU A 106 2.86 4.23 12.71
C GLU A 106 2.98 2.81 13.30
N GLY A 107 3.06 1.82 12.42
CA GLY A 107 3.20 0.42 12.83
C GLY A 107 1.90 -0.23 13.30
N SER A 108 0.74 0.29 12.91
CA SER A 108 -0.55 -0.22 13.35
C SER A 108 -1.25 -1.12 12.35
N ILE A 109 -0.92 -1.03 11.07
CA ILE A 109 -1.51 -1.85 10.04
C ILE A 109 -0.38 -2.53 9.27
N LEU A 110 -0.43 -3.85 9.23
CA LEU A 110 0.48 -4.66 8.44
C LEU A 110 -0.31 -5.29 7.28
N ARG A 111 0.22 -5.20 6.06
CA ARG A 111 -0.42 -5.79 4.88
C ARG A 111 0.57 -6.60 4.09
N ALA A 112 0.07 -7.67 3.47
CA ALA A 112 0.77 -8.37 2.41
C ALA A 112 0.07 -8.18 1.08
N TRP A 113 0.88 -7.88 0.07
CA TRP A 113 0.49 -7.77 -1.32
C TRP A 113 1.20 -8.84 -2.13
N ASN A 114 0.51 -9.45 -3.06
CA ASN A 114 1.10 -10.38 -3.99
C ASN A 114 1.98 -9.58 -4.97
N LEU A 115 3.28 -9.88 -5.02
CA LEU A 115 4.25 -9.15 -5.84
C LEU A 115 3.94 -9.14 -7.36
N PRO A 116 3.43 -10.22 -7.99
CA PRO A 116 3.22 -10.23 -9.43
C PRO A 116 2.13 -9.25 -9.91
N ASP A 117 1.01 -9.17 -9.20
CA ASP A 117 -0.24 -8.50 -9.62
C ASP A 117 -0.70 -7.39 -8.66
N GLY A 118 -0.08 -7.28 -7.47
CA GLY A 118 -0.42 -6.29 -6.47
C GLY A 118 -1.67 -6.62 -5.66
N GLN A 119 -2.24 -7.82 -5.75
CA GLN A 119 -3.45 -8.14 -4.98
C GLN A 119 -3.17 -8.19 -3.48
N MET A 120 -4.05 -7.59 -2.66
CA MET A 120 -3.94 -7.71 -1.20
C MET A 120 -4.26 -9.15 -0.79
N VAL A 121 -3.33 -9.79 -0.10
CA VAL A 121 -3.44 -11.18 0.36
C VAL A 121 -4.09 -11.22 1.74
N TRP A 122 -3.59 -10.40 2.65
CA TRP A 122 -4.08 -10.27 4.02
C TRP A 122 -3.75 -8.89 4.58
N GLU A 123 -4.50 -8.51 5.61
CA GLU A 123 -4.33 -7.28 6.39
C GLU A 123 -4.48 -7.64 7.88
N SER A 124 -3.57 -7.11 8.70
CA SER A 124 -3.53 -7.38 10.13
C SER A 124 -3.40 -6.08 10.92
N PHE A 125 -4.22 -5.95 11.95
CA PHE A 125 -4.25 -4.78 12.82
C PHE A 125 -3.44 -5.02 14.08
N LEU A 126 -2.41 -4.20 14.25
CA LEU A 126 -1.47 -4.24 15.36
C LEU A 126 -1.85 -3.14 16.36
N GLN A 127 -2.28 -3.58 17.54
CA GLN A 127 -2.65 -2.68 18.64
C GLN A 127 -1.52 -2.57 19.65
N GLY A 128 -1.24 -1.34 20.09
CA GLY A 128 -0.28 -1.08 21.16
C GLY A 128 -0.64 0.17 21.96
N PRO A 129 -0.06 0.29 23.18
CA PRO A 129 -0.48 1.26 24.18
C PRO A 129 -0.02 2.70 23.91
N LYS A 130 1.04 2.93 23.11
CA LYS A 130 1.63 4.27 22.91
C LYS A 130 2.13 4.42 21.48
N PRO A 131 2.06 5.60 20.84
CA PRO A 131 2.75 5.81 19.56
C PRO A 131 4.27 5.71 19.77
N SER A 132 4.96 4.99 18.87
CA SER A 132 6.42 4.81 18.89
C SER A 132 6.95 4.73 17.47
N LYS A 133 8.27 4.83 17.29
CA LYS A 133 8.91 4.53 16.00
C LYS A 133 8.53 3.11 15.57
N SER A 134 8.07 2.97 14.33
CA SER A 134 7.73 1.68 13.72
C SER A 134 8.96 1.11 13.02
N LEU A 135 9.17 -0.20 13.18
CA LEU A 135 10.20 -0.94 12.47
C LEU A 135 9.63 -2.26 11.96
N LEU A 136 9.88 -2.56 10.70
CA LEU A 136 9.56 -3.80 10.02
C LEU A 136 10.86 -4.57 9.80
N SER A 137 10.87 -5.84 10.14
CA SER A 137 12.00 -6.72 9.84
C SER A 137 11.49 -8.03 9.28
N VAL A 138 11.79 -8.24 8.00
CA VAL A 138 11.50 -9.50 7.31
C VAL A 138 12.81 -10.30 7.21
N PRO A 139 12.96 -11.42 7.92
CA PRO A 139 14.18 -12.20 7.86
C PRO A 139 14.42 -12.73 6.45
N ALA A 140 15.45 -12.21 5.78
CA ALA A 140 15.87 -12.68 4.47
C ALA A 140 16.54 -14.06 4.59
N ASN A 141 15.97 -15.08 3.95
CA ASN A 141 16.65 -16.35 3.69
C ASN A 141 17.09 -17.18 4.92
N MET A 142 16.24 -17.32 5.94
CA MET A 142 16.42 -18.46 6.85
C MET A 142 16.04 -19.76 6.12
N LYS A 143 17.05 -20.47 5.62
CA LYS A 143 16.93 -21.86 5.15
C LYS A 143 16.67 -22.87 6.30
N ILE A 144 16.34 -22.39 7.49
CA ILE A 144 16.13 -23.22 8.67
C ILE A 144 14.63 -23.30 8.89
N ASP A 145 14.09 -24.42 8.43
CA ASP A 145 12.84 -25.06 8.83
C ASP A 145 11.89 -24.19 9.70
N LYS A 146 10.87 -23.66 9.01
CA LYS A 146 9.44 -23.62 9.38
C LYS A 146 8.73 -22.34 9.80
N ASP A 147 9.36 -21.30 10.33
CA ASP A 147 8.55 -20.16 10.74
C ASP A 147 8.85 -18.94 9.86
N ASN A 148 8.04 -18.78 8.81
CA ASN A 148 8.06 -17.59 7.94
C ASN A 148 7.45 -16.41 8.71
N VAL A 149 8.14 -15.94 9.74
CA VAL A 149 7.70 -14.89 10.66
C VAL A 149 8.23 -13.55 10.22
N ILE A 150 7.37 -12.55 10.29
CA ILE A 150 7.68 -11.14 10.17
C ILE A 150 7.70 -10.56 11.57
N PHE A 151 8.76 -9.83 11.91
CA PHE A 151 8.81 -9.09 13.15
C PHE A 151 8.42 -7.64 12.89
N VAL A 152 7.49 -7.15 13.69
CA VAL A 152 7.02 -5.77 13.64
C VAL A 152 7.16 -5.17 15.02
N PHE A 153 7.94 -4.11 15.13
CA PHE A 153 7.94 -3.26 16.30
C PHE A 153 7.08 -2.04 16.00
N GLY A 154 6.02 -1.85 16.79
CA GLY A 154 5.07 -0.77 16.59
C GLY A 154 4.30 -0.53 17.88
N LYS A 155 3.99 0.73 18.12
CA LYS A 155 3.23 1.17 19.29
C LYS A 155 3.74 0.70 20.66
N GLY A 156 5.05 0.54 20.85
CA GLY A 156 5.66 0.04 22.10
C GLY A 156 5.56 -1.47 22.30
N CYS A 157 5.19 -2.22 21.27
CA CYS A 157 5.09 -3.67 21.31
C CYS A 157 5.88 -4.31 20.16
N LEU A 158 6.47 -5.46 20.42
CA LEU A 158 7.00 -6.34 19.38
C LEU A 158 5.95 -7.41 19.06
N HIS A 159 5.71 -7.61 17.78
CA HIS A 159 4.78 -8.59 17.25
C HIS A 159 5.52 -9.52 16.32
N ALA A 160 5.30 -10.82 16.50
CA ALA A 160 5.66 -11.84 15.53
C ALA A 160 4.41 -12.19 14.74
N VAL A 161 4.45 -11.98 13.43
CA VAL A 161 3.32 -12.19 12.53
C VAL A 161 3.69 -13.22 11.49
N SER A 162 2.83 -14.18 11.21
CA SER A 162 3.02 -15.13 10.12
C SER A 162 2.91 -14.40 8.77
N SER A 163 3.88 -14.62 7.88
CA SER A 163 3.88 -14.00 6.54
C SER A 163 2.85 -14.59 5.58
N ILE A 164 2.24 -15.74 5.91
CA ILE A 164 1.35 -16.48 5.01
C ILE A 164 -0.08 -15.95 5.12
N ASP A 165 -0.57 -15.78 6.34
CA ASP A 165 -1.94 -15.44 6.70
C ASP A 165 -2.07 -14.13 7.48
N GLY A 166 -0.96 -13.56 7.96
CA GLY A 166 -0.97 -12.35 8.77
C GLY A 166 -1.37 -12.59 10.23
N GLU A 167 -1.44 -13.83 10.69
CA GLU A 167 -1.81 -14.11 12.08
C GLU A 167 -0.69 -13.71 13.04
N VAL A 168 -1.05 -13.07 14.16
CA VAL A 168 -0.11 -12.71 15.22
C VAL A 168 0.21 -13.96 16.03
N LEU A 169 1.41 -14.50 15.85
CA LEU A 169 1.88 -15.69 16.56
C LEU A 169 2.14 -15.40 18.03
N TRP A 170 2.76 -14.25 18.32
CA TRP A 170 2.96 -13.78 19.68
C TRP A 170 3.18 -12.27 19.72
N LYS A 171 2.98 -11.71 20.91
CA LYS A 171 3.16 -10.29 21.20
C LYS A 171 3.93 -10.11 22.51
N LYS A 172 4.87 -9.17 22.54
CA LYS A 172 5.62 -8.77 23.74
C LYS A 172 5.54 -7.25 23.90
N ASP A 173 5.13 -6.82 25.08
CA ASP A 173 5.01 -5.40 25.43
C ASP A 173 6.30 -4.89 26.08
N PHE A 174 6.73 -3.70 25.67
CA PHE A 174 7.89 -3.01 26.23
C PHE A 174 7.40 -1.67 26.81
N ALA A 175 6.95 -1.71 28.06
CA ALA A 175 6.23 -0.59 28.68
C ALA A 175 7.12 0.61 29.05
N ASP A 176 8.44 0.39 29.28
CA ASP A 176 9.33 1.35 29.96
C ASP A 176 10.71 1.58 29.32
N GLU A 177 11.07 0.91 28.22
CA GLU A 177 12.40 1.03 27.64
C GLU A 177 12.38 1.89 26.36
N ARG A 178 13.07 3.04 26.40
CA ARG A 178 13.35 3.86 25.21
C ARG A 178 14.45 3.18 24.42
N PHE A 179 14.05 2.39 23.43
CA PHE A 179 15.00 1.81 22.48
C PHE A 179 15.23 2.78 21.32
N GLU A 180 16.48 3.18 21.11
CA GLU A 180 16.85 3.98 19.93
C GLU A 180 17.04 3.10 18.69
N ASN A 181 17.53 1.87 18.87
CA ASN A 181 17.91 0.98 17.78
C ASN A 181 17.52 -0.48 18.07
N PHE A 182 16.79 -1.09 17.13
CA PHE A 182 16.54 -2.53 17.09
C PHE A 182 17.31 -3.10 15.91
N GLU A 183 18.10 -4.15 16.15
CA GLU A 183 18.77 -4.89 15.09
C GLU A 183 18.42 -6.36 15.25
N ILE A 184 17.71 -6.94 14.28
CA ILE A 184 17.39 -8.37 14.28
C ILE A 184 18.46 -9.08 13.43
N LEU A 185 19.46 -9.65 14.10
CA LEU A 185 20.49 -10.47 13.48
C LEU A 185 20.12 -11.94 13.64
N LEU A 186 20.00 -12.66 12.52
CA LEU A 186 19.86 -14.12 12.51
C LEU A 186 18.70 -14.66 13.38
N GLY A 187 17.57 -13.95 13.40
CA GLY A 187 16.38 -14.35 14.18
C GLY A 187 16.49 -14.13 15.69
N GLN A 188 17.54 -13.42 16.12
CA GLN A 188 17.66 -12.93 17.48
C GLN A 188 17.49 -11.41 17.49
N LEU A 189 16.53 -10.94 18.29
CA LEU A 189 16.29 -9.52 18.51
C LEU A 189 17.41 -8.97 19.40
N PHE A 190 18.33 -8.19 18.84
CA PHE A 190 19.28 -7.42 19.64
C PHE A 190 18.64 -6.08 19.98
N LEU A 191 18.32 -5.95 21.26
CA LEU A 191 17.91 -4.70 21.88
C LEU A 191 19.17 -3.96 22.31
N ARG A 192 19.52 -2.86 21.63
CA ARG A 192 20.54 -1.96 22.15
C ARG A 192 19.86 -0.96 23.08
N LEU A 193 19.93 -1.24 24.38
CA LEU A 193 19.53 -0.31 25.42
C LEU A 193 20.54 0.86 25.45
N SER A 194 20.03 2.09 25.52
CA SER A 194 20.86 3.24 25.88
C SER A 194 21.27 3.07 27.33
N CYS A 195 22.58 2.95 27.58
CA CYS A 195 23.11 3.03 28.92
C CYS A 195 23.36 4.52 29.19
N ASP A 196 22.49 5.14 29.99
CA ASP A 196 22.85 6.36 30.71
C ASP A 196 23.79 6.03 31.88
#